data_AF-A0A0T9UNK6-F1
#
_entry.id   AF-A0A0T9UNK6-F1
#
_cell.length_a   1.000
_cell.length_b   1.000
_cell.length_c   1.000
_cell.angle_alpha   90.00
_cell.angle_beta   90.00
_cell.angle_gamma   90.00
#
_symmetry.space_group_name_H-M   'P 1'
#
loop_
_entity.id
_entity.type
_entity.pdbx_description
1 polymer ?
#
loop_
_entity_poly.entity_id
_entity_poly.type
_entity_poly.pdbx_seq_one_letter_code
_entity_poly.pdbx_strand_id
1 'polypeptide(L)'
;MIFVVFLSILKLPITILVTLLMKILQEIKSKLSIPIFLAILVAINGYLILSPVLHRAISHSTDAINNFSTWKDALSFLELFEIPRFMIGLVLIFMAFSLSMKVRTAWFFSVLLLFTIVIINLYILKDHNSLTTYSSIVMLALLFYWRKFDYYSLGSATFFAIVSIASLIVYSMLGTLYIGDQFSPVVTDLPTAFYFAIVCMSTVGFGDIIPHTTLARMFTLTVIISGITVFAASVASIAGPIISDNIKRIVKGRISHVERKNHFIIVGTNSLALNVYNGLRDRGDDVTVVCAVGEQHGFPANADIIEGDPSSVATLKLAGAAKAKYIIALCNSDADNTFTILAAKEIAGEFTKTLALVNETQNMQKVKRVNPDMVFSLPLLGSELLVRTLNGDTINNDLITEMFFGKCVKLD
;
A
#
# COMPACT_ATOMS: atom_id res chain seq x y z
N MET A 1 35.43 14.70 -29.77
CA MET A 1 35.81 13.44 -29.08
C MET A 1 34.72 12.38 -29.11
N ILE A 2 33.43 12.73 -28.92
CA ILE A 2 32.30 11.78 -28.96
C ILE A 2 32.04 11.19 -30.37
N PHE A 3 32.26 11.97 -31.44
CA PHE A 3 32.06 11.51 -32.82
C PHE A 3 33.10 10.47 -33.30
N VAL A 4 34.32 10.53 -32.76
CA VAL A 4 35.40 9.58 -33.06
C VAL A 4 35.18 8.24 -32.36
N VAL A 5 34.59 8.26 -31.16
CA VAL A 5 34.17 7.04 -30.44
C VAL A 5 33.03 6.34 -31.18
N PHE A 6 32.09 7.10 -31.75
CA PHE A 6 30.95 6.54 -32.50
C PHE A 6 31.39 5.84 -33.81
N LEU A 7 32.37 6.41 -34.54
CA LEU A 7 32.93 5.78 -35.74
C LEU A 7 33.74 4.51 -35.45
N SER A 8 34.34 4.40 -34.26
CA SER A 8 35.12 3.22 -33.86
C SER A 8 34.23 2.00 -33.54
N ILE A 9 32.97 2.24 -33.12
CA ILE A 9 31.98 1.18 -32.86
C ILE A 9 31.54 0.50 -34.18
N LEU A 10 31.59 1.22 -35.31
CA LEU A 10 31.20 0.71 -36.62
C LEU A 10 32.21 -0.30 -37.23
N LYS A 11 33.43 -0.39 -36.70
CA LYS A 11 34.50 -1.30 -37.16
C LYS A 11 34.68 -2.55 -36.28
N LEU A 12 33.84 -2.72 -35.25
CA LEU A 12 33.93 -3.90 -34.38
C LEU A 12 33.39 -5.15 -35.10
N PRO A 13 34.08 -6.29 -35.01
CA PRO A 13 33.54 -7.55 -35.51
C PRO A 13 32.18 -7.84 -34.86
N ILE A 14 31.22 -8.32 -35.67
CA ILE A 14 29.81 -8.55 -35.30
C ILE A 14 29.68 -9.28 -33.96
N THR A 15 30.61 -10.20 -33.67
CA THR A 15 30.69 -10.94 -32.41
C THR A 15 30.76 -10.02 -31.18
N ILE A 16 31.58 -8.96 -31.19
CA ILE A 16 31.74 -8.04 -30.03
C ILE A 16 30.49 -7.17 -29.86
N LEU A 17 29.85 -6.76 -30.95
CA LEU A 17 28.59 -6.03 -30.91
C LEU A 17 27.48 -6.89 -30.29
N VAL A 18 27.44 -8.18 -30.65
CA VAL A 18 26.50 -9.15 -30.09
C VAL A 18 26.78 -9.41 -28.61
N THR A 19 28.05 -9.55 -28.18
CA THR A 19 28.37 -9.73 -26.75
C THR A 19 28.03 -8.49 -25.92
N LEU A 20 28.25 -7.29 -26.46
CA LEU A 20 27.92 -6.02 -25.80
C LEU A 20 26.39 -5.87 -25.67
N LEU A 21 25.65 -6.17 -26.74
CA LEU A 21 24.19 -6.18 -26.75
C LEU A 21 23.63 -7.21 -25.76
N MET A 22 24.18 -8.43 -25.74
CA MET A 22 23.79 -9.47 -24.77
C MET A 22 24.08 -9.04 -23.34
N LYS A 23 25.23 -8.40 -23.07
CA LYS A 23 25.59 -7.93 -21.73
C LYS A 23 24.68 -6.79 -21.25
N ILE A 24 24.34 -5.86 -22.13
CA ILE A 24 23.36 -4.78 -21.86
C ILE A 24 21.96 -5.39 -21.62
N LEU A 25 21.53 -6.35 -22.44
CA LEU A 25 20.26 -7.07 -22.25
C LEU A 25 20.25 -7.85 -20.92
N GLN A 26 21.38 -8.40 -20.50
CA GLN A 26 21.52 -9.19 -19.28
C GLN A 26 21.54 -8.29 -18.02
N GLU A 27 22.16 -7.10 -18.10
CA GLU A 27 22.07 -6.07 -17.05
C GLU A 27 20.67 -5.45 -16.94
N ILE A 28 19.97 -5.26 -18.07
CA ILE A 28 18.57 -4.84 -18.07
C ILE A 28 17.70 -5.94 -17.45
N LYS A 29 17.93 -7.21 -17.81
CA LYS A 29 17.18 -8.37 -17.28
C LYS A 29 17.44 -8.62 -15.79
N SER A 30 18.61 -8.26 -15.25
CA SER A 30 18.92 -8.40 -13.82
C SER A 30 18.33 -7.28 -12.96
N LYS A 31 18.10 -6.08 -13.53
CA LYS A 31 17.51 -4.94 -12.82
C LYS A 31 16.01 -4.76 -13.04
N LEU A 32 15.47 -5.18 -14.19
CA LEU A 32 14.08 -4.94 -14.56
C LEU A 32 13.23 -6.16 -14.22
N SER A 33 12.50 -6.09 -13.11
CA SER A 33 11.52 -7.13 -12.77
C SER A 33 10.42 -7.22 -13.86
N ILE A 34 9.94 -8.44 -14.16
CA ILE A 34 8.91 -8.68 -15.19
C ILE A 34 7.69 -7.74 -15.06
N PRO A 35 7.17 -7.43 -13.85
CA PRO A 35 6.08 -6.46 -13.70
C PRO A 35 6.41 -5.05 -14.19
N ILE A 36 7.65 -4.58 -13.97
CA ILE A 36 8.09 -3.25 -14.44
C ILE A 36 8.17 -3.23 -15.97
N PHE A 37 8.66 -4.32 -16.58
CA PHE A 37 8.69 -4.43 -18.03
C PHE A 37 7.29 -4.39 -18.65
N LEU A 38 6.34 -5.17 -18.09
CA LEU A 38 4.95 -5.15 -18.54
C LEU A 38 4.29 -3.78 -18.30
N ALA A 39 4.58 -3.12 -17.18
CA ALA A 39 4.13 -1.75 -16.93
C ALA A 39 4.60 -0.77 -18.00
N ILE A 40 5.87 -0.83 -18.42
CA ILE A 40 6.39 0.02 -19.49
C ILE A 40 5.66 -0.25 -20.81
N LEU A 41 5.40 -1.51 -21.16
CA LEU A 41 4.63 -1.84 -22.37
C LEU A 41 3.21 -1.31 -22.31
N VAL A 42 2.54 -1.39 -21.16
CA VAL A 42 1.21 -0.81 -20.96
C VAL A 42 1.24 0.73 -21.07
N ALA A 43 2.27 1.38 -20.52
CA ALA A 43 2.44 2.83 -20.62
C ALA A 43 2.65 3.28 -22.07
N ILE A 44 3.49 2.57 -22.82
CA ILE A 44 3.70 2.82 -24.26
C ILE A 44 2.38 2.63 -25.01
N ASN A 45 1.63 1.57 -24.71
CA ASN A 45 0.33 1.34 -25.34
C ASN A 45 -0.65 2.50 -25.08
N GLY A 46 -0.76 2.92 -23.81
CA GLY A 46 -1.58 4.06 -23.43
C GLY A 46 -1.16 5.35 -24.15
N TYR A 47 0.15 5.61 -24.26
CA TYR A 47 0.67 6.75 -25.01
C TYR A 47 0.34 6.67 -26.50
N LEU A 48 0.51 5.51 -27.15
CA LEU A 48 0.21 5.34 -28.57
C LEU A 48 -1.28 5.49 -28.89
N ILE A 49 -2.16 5.13 -27.95
CA ILE A 49 -3.61 5.40 -28.07
C ILE A 49 -3.88 6.90 -27.94
N LEU A 50 -3.16 7.59 -27.04
CA LEU A 50 -3.35 9.01 -26.75
C LEU A 50 -2.71 9.94 -27.80
N SER A 51 -1.60 9.54 -28.41
CA SER A 51 -0.75 10.41 -29.23
C SER A 51 -1.43 11.00 -30.47
N PRO A 52 -2.29 10.28 -31.23
CA PRO A 52 -2.96 10.86 -32.40
C PRO A 52 -3.94 11.96 -32.02
N VAL A 53 -4.59 11.79 -30.86
CA VAL A 53 -5.51 12.77 -30.28
C VAL A 53 -4.73 13.99 -29.79
N LEU A 54 -3.62 13.76 -29.08
CA LEU A 54 -2.77 14.82 -28.55
C LEU A 54 -2.14 15.67 -29.68
N HIS A 55 -1.68 15.04 -30.76
CA HIS A 55 -1.09 15.76 -31.90
C HIS A 55 -2.13 16.64 -32.60
N ARG A 56 -3.36 16.13 -32.80
CA ARG A 56 -4.46 16.93 -33.35
C ARG A 56 -4.87 18.08 -32.43
N ALA A 57 -4.90 17.82 -31.12
CA ALA A 57 -5.16 18.86 -30.12
C ALA A 57 -4.12 19.98 -30.18
N ILE A 58 -2.84 19.61 -30.22
CA ILE A 58 -1.72 20.56 -30.27
C ILE A 58 -1.75 21.35 -31.58
N SER A 59 -1.90 20.69 -32.73
CA SER A 59 -1.90 21.37 -34.03
C SER A 59 -3.04 22.38 -34.16
N HIS A 60 -4.24 22.06 -33.66
CA HIS A 60 -5.35 23.02 -33.62
C HIS A 60 -5.16 24.12 -32.57
N SER A 61 -4.50 23.82 -31.44
CA SER A 61 -4.23 24.83 -30.41
C SER A 61 -3.26 25.90 -30.90
N THR A 62 -2.27 25.57 -31.73
CA THR A 62 -1.32 26.56 -32.28
C THR A 62 -2.03 27.59 -33.17
N ASP A 63 -3.08 27.18 -33.89
CA ASP A 63 -3.94 28.08 -34.67
C ASP A 63 -4.95 28.84 -33.77
N ALA A 64 -5.41 28.21 -32.68
CA ALA A 64 -6.38 28.77 -31.74
C ALA A 64 -5.80 29.75 -30.70
N ILE A 65 -4.48 29.74 -30.45
CA ILE A 65 -3.80 30.68 -29.52
C ILE A 65 -4.07 32.15 -29.89
N ASN A 66 -4.37 32.44 -31.15
CA ASN A 66 -4.67 33.79 -31.61
C ASN A 66 -6.17 34.19 -31.56
N ASN A 67 -7.10 33.24 -31.30
CA ASN A 67 -8.55 33.48 -31.31
C ASN A 67 -9.31 32.54 -30.34
N PHE A 68 -8.94 32.55 -29.05
CA PHE A 68 -9.54 31.69 -28.02
C PHE A 68 -10.94 32.18 -27.59
N SER A 69 -11.93 32.12 -28.49
CA SER A 69 -13.29 32.60 -28.20
C SER A 69 -14.33 31.49 -28.02
N THR A 70 -14.05 30.24 -28.37
CA THR A 70 -15.02 29.15 -28.14
C THR A 70 -14.35 27.79 -27.94
N TRP A 71 -14.53 27.19 -26.76
CA TRP A 71 -14.09 25.81 -26.45
C TRP A 71 -14.64 24.76 -27.43
N LYS A 72 -15.74 25.08 -28.12
CA LYS A 72 -16.37 24.25 -29.15
C LYS A 72 -15.45 24.03 -30.37
N ASP A 73 -14.71 25.04 -30.80
CA ASP A 73 -13.76 24.92 -31.93
C ASP A 73 -12.55 24.07 -31.53
N ALA A 74 -12.07 24.26 -30.29
CA ALA A 74 -11.03 23.43 -29.70
C ALA A 74 -11.49 21.99 -29.43
N LEU A 75 -12.77 21.64 -29.56
CA LEU A 75 -13.26 20.26 -29.38
C LEU A 75 -13.71 19.62 -30.70
N SER A 76 -13.85 20.44 -31.76
CA SER A 76 -14.20 20.00 -33.11
C SER A 76 -13.20 19.01 -33.73
N PHE A 77 -11.97 18.95 -33.21
CA PHE A 77 -10.94 18.01 -33.64
C PHE A 77 -11.16 16.58 -33.13
N LEU A 78 -11.98 16.40 -32.09
CA LEU A 78 -12.33 15.11 -31.52
C LEU A 78 -13.61 14.60 -32.17
N GLU A 79 -13.56 13.46 -32.86
CA GLU A 79 -14.81 12.76 -33.17
C GLU A 79 -15.38 12.14 -31.88
N LEU A 80 -16.71 12.01 -31.76
CA LEU A 80 -17.38 11.47 -30.56
C LEU A 80 -16.75 10.14 -30.06
N PHE A 81 -16.34 9.27 -31.00
CA PHE A 81 -15.73 7.97 -30.71
C PHE A 81 -14.27 8.04 -30.23
N GLU A 82 -13.62 9.20 -30.32
CA GLU A 82 -12.25 9.42 -29.87
C GLU A 82 -12.18 9.76 -28.38
N ILE A 83 -13.24 10.32 -27.80
CA ILE A 83 -13.30 10.65 -26.37
C ILE A 83 -13.15 9.39 -25.50
N PRO A 84 -13.89 8.28 -25.73
CA PRO A 84 -13.66 7.03 -25.00
C PRO A 84 -12.24 6.49 -25.14
N ARG A 85 -11.62 6.60 -26.33
CA ARG A 85 -10.26 6.09 -26.56
C ARG A 85 -9.21 6.91 -25.84
N PHE A 86 -9.36 8.24 -25.88
CA PHE A 86 -8.52 9.15 -25.14
C PHE A 86 -8.55 8.84 -23.65
N MET A 87 -9.74 8.58 -23.09
CA MET A 87 -9.90 8.15 -21.69
C MET A 87 -9.24 6.81 -21.42
N ILE A 88 -9.44 5.80 -22.28
CA ILE A 88 -8.78 4.48 -22.13
C ILE A 88 -7.26 4.64 -22.13
N GLY A 89 -6.69 5.41 -23.06
CA GLY A 89 -5.24 5.65 -23.13
C GLY A 89 -4.70 6.33 -21.88
N LEU A 90 -5.39 7.37 -21.39
CA LEU A 90 -5.03 8.08 -20.17
C LEU A 90 -5.08 7.15 -18.94
N VAL A 91 -6.16 6.37 -18.78
CA VAL A 91 -6.28 5.42 -17.66
C VAL A 91 -5.21 4.33 -17.75
N LEU A 92 -4.86 3.82 -18.94
CA LEU A 92 -3.79 2.83 -19.10
C LEU A 92 -2.43 3.36 -18.62
N ILE A 93 -2.12 4.65 -18.83
CA ILE A 93 -0.88 5.26 -18.32
C ILE A 93 -0.88 5.27 -16.78
N PHE A 94 -1.99 5.64 -16.14
CA PHE A 94 -2.10 5.56 -14.68
C PHE A 94 -2.02 4.12 -14.17
N MET A 95 -2.66 3.18 -14.86
CA MET A 95 -2.61 1.76 -14.53
C MET A 95 -1.20 1.20 -14.64
N ALA A 96 -0.41 1.64 -15.63
CA ALA A 96 1.00 1.25 -15.77
C ALA A 96 1.83 1.61 -14.53
N PHE A 97 1.62 2.80 -13.95
CA PHE A 97 2.27 3.19 -12.71
C PHE A 97 1.90 2.23 -11.56
N SER A 98 0.61 1.92 -11.37
CA SER A 98 0.17 0.96 -10.35
C SER A 98 0.64 -0.47 -10.61
N LEU A 99 0.76 -0.86 -11.88
CA LEU A 99 1.23 -2.18 -12.30
C LEU A 99 2.71 -2.38 -11.95
N SER A 100 3.52 -1.31 -11.97
CA SER A 100 4.92 -1.35 -11.54
C SER A 100 5.07 -1.76 -10.06
N MET A 101 4.05 -1.50 -9.24
CA MET A 101 3.97 -1.88 -7.83
C MET A 101 3.42 -3.30 -7.61
N LYS A 102 3.25 -4.09 -8.69
CA LYS A 102 2.73 -5.48 -8.67
C LYS A 102 1.30 -5.62 -8.15
N VAL A 103 0.49 -4.56 -8.25
CA VAL A 103 -0.88 -4.53 -7.75
C VAL A 103 -1.82 -5.36 -8.63
N ARG A 104 -2.56 -6.30 -8.02
CA ARG A 104 -3.43 -7.23 -8.75
C ARG A 104 -4.62 -6.57 -9.45
N THR A 105 -5.21 -5.56 -8.83
CA THR A 105 -6.34 -4.82 -9.39
C THR A 105 -5.93 -3.96 -10.59
N ALA A 106 -4.72 -3.37 -10.59
CA ALA A 106 -4.16 -2.69 -11.76
C ALA A 106 -4.04 -3.61 -12.97
N TRP A 107 -3.58 -4.84 -12.73
CA TRP A 107 -3.48 -5.87 -13.77
C TRP A 107 -4.84 -6.17 -14.38
N PHE A 108 -5.85 -6.42 -13.55
CA PHE A 108 -7.20 -6.75 -14.00
C PHE A 108 -7.79 -5.63 -14.89
N PHE A 109 -7.72 -4.38 -14.41
CA PHE A 109 -8.24 -3.24 -15.18
C PHE A 109 -7.45 -2.96 -16.45
N SER A 110 -6.12 -3.13 -16.44
CA SER A 110 -5.30 -3.00 -17.65
C SER A 110 -5.71 -4.02 -18.72
N VAL A 111 -5.93 -5.28 -18.31
CA VAL A 111 -6.41 -6.33 -19.22
C VAL A 111 -7.80 -6.00 -19.75
N LEU A 112 -8.73 -5.57 -18.88
CA LEU A 112 -10.09 -5.19 -19.27
C LEU A 112 -10.11 -4.04 -20.28
N LEU A 113 -9.31 -2.99 -20.05
CA LEU A 113 -9.21 -1.83 -20.94
C LEU A 113 -8.57 -2.20 -22.28
N LEU A 114 -7.50 -3.00 -22.27
CA LEU A 114 -6.86 -3.51 -23.48
C LEU A 114 -7.79 -4.42 -24.29
N PHE A 115 -8.57 -5.27 -23.61
CA PHE A 115 -9.60 -6.08 -24.25
C PHE A 115 -10.67 -5.21 -24.91
N THR A 116 -11.14 -4.18 -24.21
CA THR A 116 -12.15 -3.24 -24.72
C THR A 116 -11.66 -2.53 -25.97
N ILE A 117 -10.43 -2.00 -25.98
CA ILE A 117 -9.89 -1.29 -27.17
C ILE A 117 -9.67 -2.25 -28.34
N VAL A 118 -9.21 -3.48 -28.09
CA VAL A 118 -9.04 -4.50 -29.15
C VAL A 118 -10.39 -4.86 -29.76
N ILE A 119 -11.44 -5.05 -28.95
CA ILE A 119 -12.79 -5.30 -29.46
C ILE A 119 -13.30 -4.12 -30.30
N ILE A 120 -13.17 -2.89 -29.80
CA ILE A 120 -13.62 -1.70 -30.53
C ILE A 120 -12.92 -1.61 -31.88
N ASN A 121 -11.60 -1.81 -31.93
CA ASN A 121 -10.85 -1.71 -33.18
C ASN A 121 -11.21 -2.82 -34.16
N LEU A 122 -11.33 -4.08 -33.71
CA LEU A 122 -11.61 -5.21 -34.60
C LEU A 122 -13.06 -5.26 -35.08
N TYR A 123 -14.04 -5.01 -34.21
CA TYR A 123 -15.46 -5.18 -34.53
C TYR A 123 -16.15 -3.90 -35.00
N ILE A 124 -15.85 -2.77 -34.37
CA ILE A 124 -16.52 -1.49 -34.68
C ILE A 124 -15.81 -0.79 -35.83
N LEU A 125 -14.48 -0.61 -35.72
CA LEU A 125 -13.72 0.05 -36.78
C LEU A 125 -13.26 -0.86 -37.91
N LYS A 126 -13.21 -2.17 -37.68
CA LYS A 126 -12.59 -3.16 -38.59
C LYS A 126 -11.13 -2.81 -38.94
N ASP A 127 -10.44 -2.14 -38.02
CA ASP A 127 -9.08 -1.65 -38.18
C ASP A 127 -8.05 -2.67 -37.66
N HIS A 128 -7.21 -3.17 -38.58
CA HIS A 128 -6.18 -4.19 -38.31
C HIS A 128 -4.78 -3.57 -38.18
N ASN A 129 -4.70 -2.30 -37.79
CA ASN A 129 -3.45 -1.58 -37.63
C ASN A 129 -2.47 -2.22 -36.64
N SER A 130 -1.19 -1.81 -36.77
CA SER A 130 -0.09 -2.23 -35.91
C SER A 130 -0.37 -2.00 -34.42
N LEU A 131 -1.13 -0.94 -34.07
CA LEU A 131 -1.55 -0.65 -32.70
C LEU A 131 -2.45 -1.75 -32.12
N THR A 132 -3.44 -2.24 -32.87
CA THR A 132 -4.35 -3.32 -32.43
C THR A 132 -3.59 -4.62 -32.17
N THR A 133 -2.61 -4.92 -33.03
CA THR A 133 -1.72 -6.08 -32.86
C THR A 133 -0.87 -5.92 -31.60
N TYR A 134 -0.30 -4.73 -31.39
CA TYR A 134 0.48 -4.42 -30.19
C TYR A 134 -0.35 -4.55 -28.91
N SER A 135 -1.56 -3.98 -28.86
CA SER A 135 -2.48 -4.12 -27.71
C SER A 135 -2.84 -5.56 -27.42
N SER A 136 -3.03 -6.39 -28.46
CA SER A 136 -3.32 -7.82 -28.31
C SER A 136 -2.13 -8.59 -27.71
N ILE A 137 -0.90 -8.30 -28.16
CA ILE A 137 0.32 -8.91 -27.62
C ILE A 137 0.53 -8.53 -26.15
N VAL A 138 0.38 -7.26 -25.80
CA VAL A 138 0.52 -6.78 -24.41
C VAL A 138 -0.54 -7.41 -23.51
N MET A 139 -1.79 -7.50 -23.97
CA MET A 139 -2.87 -8.16 -23.24
C MET A 139 -2.55 -9.64 -22.96
N LEU A 140 -2.09 -10.40 -23.96
CA LEU A 140 -1.71 -11.80 -23.79
C LEU A 140 -0.51 -11.97 -22.85
N ALA A 141 0.48 -11.07 -22.92
CA ALA A 141 1.62 -11.08 -22.00
C ALA A 141 1.18 -10.85 -20.55
N LEU A 142 0.24 -9.91 -20.30
CA LEU A 142 -0.33 -9.69 -18.98
C LEU A 142 -1.07 -10.93 -18.48
N LEU A 143 -1.88 -11.58 -19.31
CA LEU A 143 -2.58 -12.82 -18.95
C LEU A 143 -1.61 -13.95 -18.61
N PHE A 144 -0.53 -14.11 -19.37
CA PHE A 144 0.49 -15.13 -19.12
C PHE A 144 1.22 -14.92 -17.79
N TYR A 145 1.58 -13.68 -17.48
CA TYR A 145 2.31 -13.32 -16.25
C TYR A 145 1.41 -12.94 -15.06
N TRP A 146 0.13 -13.32 -15.07
CA TRP A 146 -0.84 -12.95 -14.02
C TRP A 146 -0.37 -13.29 -12.58
N ARG A 147 0.34 -14.42 -12.40
CA ARG A 147 0.93 -14.87 -11.12
C ARG A 147 2.03 -13.97 -10.55
N LYS A 148 2.49 -12.95 -11.29
CA LYS A 148 3.49 -11.99 -10.77
C LYS A 148 2.86 -10.79 -10.08
N PHE A 149 1.53 -10.69 -10.09
CA PHE A 149 0.74 -9.59 -9.54
C PHE A 149 -0.07 -10.04 -8.32
N ASP A 150 0.59 -10.52 -7.26
CA ASP A 150 -0.08 -11.08 -6.07
C ASP A 150 -0.24 -10.06 -4.93
N TYR A 151 0.17 -8.81 -5.13
CA TYR A 151 0.10 -7.79 -4.09
C TYR A 151 -1.27 -7.10 -4.07
N TYR A 152 -1.96 -7.21 -2.93
CA TYR A 152 -3.17 -6.45 -2.63
C TYR A 152 -2.80 -5.33 -1.67
N SER A 153 -2.86 -4.08 -2.13
CA SER A 153 -2.65 -2.91 -1.27
C SER A 153 -4.00 -2.27 -0.94
N LEU A 154 -4.28 -2.06 0.34
CA LEU A 154 -5.46 -1.30 0.80
C LEU A 154 -5.47 0.13 0.21
N GLY A 155 -4.30 0.77 0.08
CA GLY A 155 -4.17 2.08 -0.54
C GLY A 155 -4.40 2.08 -2.05
N SER A 156 -4.34 0.92 -2.72
CA SER A 156 -4.58 0.85 -4.15
C SER A 156 -6.06 1.06 -4.50
N ALA A 157 -6.99 0.60 -3.66
CA ALA A 157 -8.43 0.79 -3.88
C ALA A 157 -8.80 2.28 -3.92
N THR A 158 -8.30 3.06 -2.97
CA THR A 158 -8.48 4.52 -2.92
C THR A 158 -7.85 5.21 -4.14
N PHE A 159 -6.66 4.78 -4.57
CA PHE A 159 -6.03 5.29 -5.78
C PHE A 159 -6.88 5.03 -7.04
N PHE A 160 -7.39 3.81 -7.22
CA PHE A 160 -8.26 3.49 -8.36
C PHE A 160 -9.57 4.26 -8.33
N ALA A 161 -10.17 4.45 -7.16
CA ALA A 161 -11.37 5.25 -6.98
C ALA A 161 -11.15 6.69 -7.46
N ILE A 162 -10.06 7.33 -7.02
CA ILE A 162 -9.74 8.70 -7.42
C ILE A 162 -9.51 8.81 -8.93
N VAL A 163 -8.71 7.90 -9.52
CA VAL A 163 -8.44 7.90 -10.96
C VAL A 163 -9.72 7.65 -11.77
N SER A 164 -10.60 6.75 -11.30
CA SER A 164 -11.86 6.43 -11.98
C SER A 164 -12.85 7.59 -11.92
N ILE A 165 -12.98 8.26 -10.76
CA ILE A 165 -13.80 9.48 -10.62
C ILE A 165 -13.27 10.57 -11.55
N ALA A 166 -11.96 10.85 -11.50
CA ALA A 166 -11.35 11.88 -12.32
C ALA A 166 -11.54 11.61 -13.81
N SER A 167 -11.30 10.37 -14.26
CA SER A 167 -11.52 9.97 -15.66
C SER A 167 -12.98 10.10 -16.06
N LEU A 168 -13.93 9.74 -15.20
CA LEU A 168 -15.35 9.82 -15.53
C LEU A 168 -15.85 11.27 -15.58
N ILE A 169 -15.36 12.13 -14.69
CA ILE A 169 -15.62 13.57 -14.73
C ILE A 169 -15.13 14.14 -16.05
N VAL A 170 -13.88 13.84 -16.45
CA VAL A 170 -13.32 14.32 -17.73
C VAL A 170 -14.12 13.78 -18.91
N TYR A 171 -14.48 12.49 -18.91
CA TYR A 171 -15.32 11.88 -19.94
C TYR A 171 -16.67 12.60 -20.07
N SER A 172 -17.35 12.82 -18.94
CA SER A 172 -18.65 13.49 -18.90
C SER A 172 -18.55 14.94 -19.35
N MET A 173 -17.53 15.68 -18.89
CA MET A 173 -17.32 17.08 -19.26
C MET A 173 -17.05 17.22 -20.75
N LEU A 174 -16.09 16.46 -21.29
CA LEU A 174 -15.73 16.54 -22.71
C LEU A 174 -16.91 16.10 -23.58
N GLY A 175 -17.60 15.02 -23.22
CA GLY A 175 -18.76 14.57 -23.97
C GLY A 175 -19.90 15.60 -23.94
N THR A 176 -20.21 16.18 -22.77
CA THR A 176 -21.27 17.19 -22.63
C THR A 176 -20.94 18.46 -23.41
N LEU A 177 -19.68 18.91 -23.41
CA LEU A 177 -19.25 20.05 -24.23
C LEU A 177 -19.32 19.76 -25.72
N TYR A 178 -18.99 18.53 -26.13
CA TYR A 178 -18.98 18.13 -27.54
C TYR A 178 -20.38 18.12 -28.15
N ILE A 179 -21.36 17.55 -27.43
CA ILE A 179 -22.77 17.53 -27.84
C ILE A 179 -23.60 18.59 -27.10
N GLY A 180 -23.00 19.70 -26.67
CA GLY A 180 -23.64 20.69 -25.79
C GLY A 180 -24.86 21.37 -26.38
N ASP A 181 -24.95 21.46 -27.71
CA ASP A 181 -26.13 21.94 -28.45
C ASP A 181 -27.33 20.98 -28.41
N GLN A 182 -27.11 19.74 -27.97
CA GLN A 182 -28.13 18.71 -27.82
C GLN A 182 -28.72 18.64 -26.40
N PHE A 183 -28.38 19.62 -25.56
CA PHE A 183 -28.92 19.82 -24.22
C PHE A 183 -29.80 21.08 -24.14
N SER A 184 -30.68 21.12 -23.15
CA SER A 184 -31.47 22.29 -22.81
C SER A 184 -31.30 22.62 -21.33
N PRO A 185 -30.80 23.82 -20.97
CA PRO A 185 -30.20 24.83 -21.85
C PRO A 185 -28.91 24.29 -22.53
N VAL A 186 -28.49 24.98 -23.59
CA VAL A 186 -27.27 24.62 -24.33
C VAL A 186 -26.05 24.77 -23.41
N VAL A 187 -25.17 23.76 -23.40
CA VAL A 187 -23.96 23.76 -22.58
C VAL A 187 -22.77 24.16 -23.42
N THR A 188 -22.10 25.26 -23.08
CA THR A 188 -20.94 25.77 -23.85
C THR A 188 -19.66 25.94 -23.04
N ASP A 189 -19.75 25.91 -21.70
CA ASP A 189 -18.66 26.23 -20.81
C ASP A 189 -18.30 25.07 -19.86
N LEU A 190 -17.01 25.00 -19.51
CA LEU A 190 -16.44 23.97 -18.64
C LEU A 190 -17.12 23.89 -17.25
N PRO A 191 -17.40 25.01 -16.56
CA PRO A 191 -18.11 24.98 -15.28
C PRO A 191 -19.48 24.31 -15.36
N THR A 192 -20.29 24.65 -16.37
CA THR A 192 -21.62 24.04 -16.57
C THR A 192 -21.52 22.55 -16.89
N ALA A 193 -20.54 22.15 -17.71
CA ALA A 193 -20.32 20.73 -18.02
C ALA A 193 -19.82 19.93 -16.79
N PHE A 194 -18.97 20.53 -15.96
CA PHE A 194 -18.53 19.93 -14.69
C PHE A 194 -19.69 19.79 -13.71
N TYR A 195 -20.51 20.83 -13.58
CA TYR A 195 -21.74 20.81 -12.78
C TYR A 195 -22.66 19.66 -13.21
N PHE A 196 -22.95 19.55 -14.51
CA PHE A 196 -23.77 18.45 -15.04
C PHE A 196 -23.20 17.07 -14.71
N ALA A 197 -21.88 16.87 -14.85
CA ALA A 197 -21.20 15.63 -14.51
C ALA A 197 -21.41 15.25 -13.03
N ILE A 198 -21.20 16.19 -12.11
CA ILE A 198 -21.37 15.96 -10.67
C ILE A 198 -22.84 15.67 -10.33
N VAL A 199 -23.79 16.40 -10.90
CA VAL A 199 -25.24 16.18 -10.67
C VAL A 199 -25.67 14.79 -11.13
N CYS A 200 -25.18 14.32 -12.29
CA CYS A 200 -25.46 12.96 -12.77
C CYS A 200 -24.81 11.89 -11.89
N MET A 201 -23.53 12.04 -11.55
CA MET A 201 -22.77 11.05 -10.77
C MET A 201 -23.25 10.93 -9.32
N SER A 202 -23.70 12.04 -8.72
CA SER A 202 -24.22 12.10 -7.36
C SER A 202 -25.68 11.64 -7.24
N THR A 203 -26.33 11.28 -8.35
CA THR A 203 -27.75 10.88 -8.42
C THR A 203 -28.74 11.96 -7.94
N VAL A 204 -28.33 13.22 -7.87
CA VAL A 204 -29.19 14.34 -7.47
C VAL A 204 -30.20 14.67 -8.56
N GLY A 205 -29.74 14.82 -9.80
CA GLY A 205 -30.61 14.98 -10.97
C GLY A 205 -31.57 16.18 -10.89
N PHE A 206 -31.07 17.40 -10.70
CA PHE A 206 -31.91 18.62 -10.59
C PHE A 206 -32.85 18.84 -11.79
N GLY A 207 -32.54 18.27 -12.96
CA GLY A 207 -33.38 18.37 -14.16
C GLY A 207 -33.33 19.74 -14.83
N ASP A 208 -32.37 20.57 -14.46
CA ASP A 208 -32.09 21.90 -15.00
C ASP A 208 -31.31 21.85 -16.32
N ILE A 209 -30.49 20.81 -16.54
CA ILE A 209 -29.81 20.51 -17.81
C ILE A 209 -30.27 19.12 -18.28
N ILE A 210 -30.97 19.06 -19.41
CA ILE A 210 -31.55 17.81 -19.93
C ILE A 210 -31.15 17.52 -21.39
N PRO A 211 -30.79 16.27 -21.72
CA PRO A 211 -30.53 15.87 -23.10
C PRO A 211 -31.84 15.74 -23.89
N HIS A 212 -32.00 16.48 -24.98
CA HIS A 212 -33.22 16.46 -25.78
C HIS A 212 -33.13 15.58 -27.04
N THR A 213 -31.93 15.27 -27.52
CA THR A 213 -31.73 14.36 -28.67
C THR A 213 -31.52 12.91 -28.24
N THR A 214 -31.73 11.96 -29.17
CA THR A 214 -31.45 10.53 -28.92
C THR A 214 -29.97 10.28 -28.60
N LEU A 215 -29.06 10.92 -29.32
CA LEU A 215 -27.62 10.75 -29.11
C LEU A 215 -27.20 11.26 -27.72
N ALA A 216 -27.66 12.44 -27.32
CA ALA A 216 -27.37 13.00 -26.00
C ALA A 216 -27.95 12.14 -24.88
N ARG A 217 -29.15 11.57 -25.07
CA ARG A 217 -29.73 10.62 -24.09
C ARG A 217 -28.89 9.35 -23.97
N MET A 218 -28.44 8.76 -25.07
CA MET A 218 -27.59 7.58 -25.04
C MET A 218 -26.24 7.86 -24.37
N PHE A 219 -25.62 9.01 -24.64
CA PHE A 219 -24.42 9.46 -23.94
C PHE A 219 -24.67 9.65 -22.44
N THR A 220 -25.73 10.37 -22.04
CA THR A 220 -26.04 10.60 -20.63
C THR A 220 -26.29 9.27 -19.89
N LEU A 221 -26.88 8.27 -20.55
CA LEU A 221 -27.03 6.93 -19.98
C LEU A 221 -25.67 6.26 -19.66
N THR A 222 -24.65 6.41 -20.50
CA THR A 222 -23.32 5.85 -20.21
C THR A 222 -22.68 6.56 -19.01
N VAL A 223 -22.87 7.88 -18.89
CA VAL A 223 -22.40 8.67 -17.75
C VAL A 223 -23.10 8.24 -16.46
N ILE A 224 -24.42 8.03 -16.47
CA ILE A 224 -25.19 7.63 -15.28
C ILE A 224 -24.79 6.23 -14.81
N ILE A 225 -24.76 5.24 -15.72
CA ILE A 225 -24.42 3.84 -15.37
C ILE A 225 -23.00 3.75 -14.82
N SER A 226 -22.05 4.41 -15.48
CA SER A 226 -20.66 4.47 -15.01
C SER A 226 -20.54 5.28 -13.71
N GLY A 227 -21.30 6.37 -13.61
CA GLY A 227 -21.34 7.30 -12.47
C GLY A 227 -21.74 6.63 -11.18
N ILE A 228 -22.87 5.94 -11.17
CA ILE A 228 -23.36 5.24 -9.99
C ILE A 228 -22.34 4.19 -9.52
N THR A 229 -21.79 3.40 -10.45
CA THR A 229 -20.83 2.32 -10.13
C THR A 229 -19.53 2.89 -9.54
N VAL A 230 -18.93 3.86 -10.23
CA VAL A 230 -17.67 4.48 -9.83
C VAL A 230 -17.84 5.27 -8.54
N PHE A 231 -18.90 6.07 -8.41
CA PHE A 231 -19.16 6.89 -7.23
C PHE A 231 -19.40 6.02 -6.00
N ALA A 232 -20.28 5.00 -6.09
CA ALA A 232 -20.56 4.11 -4.97
C ALA A 232 -19.32 3.34 -4.50
N ALA A 233 -18.54 2.76 -5.43
CA ALA A 233 -17.29 2.06 -5.11
C ALA A 233 -16.25 3.01 -4.49
N SER A 234 -16.18 4.24 -4.99
CA SER A 234 -15.21 5.22 -4.54
C SER A 234 -15.51 5.73 -3.14
N VAL A 235 -16.76 6.08 -2.84
CA VAL A 235 -17.19 6.49 -1.49
C VAL A 235 -16.83 5.42 -0.47
N ALA A 236 -17.12 4.15 -0.75
CA ALA A 236 -16.75 3.04 0.13
C ALA A 236 -15.23 2.93 0.35
N SER A 237 -14.43 3.06 -0.72
CA SER A 237 -12.97 2.94 -0.65
C SER A 237 -12.25 4.13 0.00
N ILE A 238 -12.84 5.33 -0.04
CA ILE A 238 -12.30 6.55 0.57
C ILE A 238 -12.76 6.66 2.03
N ALA A 239 -14.03 6.40 2.30
CA ALA A 239 -14.60 6.52 3.65
C ALA A 239 -14.09 5.41 4.58
N GLY A 240 -13.88 4.19 4.08
CA GLY A 240 -13.44 3.04 4.87
C GLY A 240 -12.18 3.30 5.71
N PRO A 241 -11.05 3.71 5.10
CA PRO A 241 -9.83 4.04 5.83
C PRO A 241 -10.02 5.17 6.85
N ILE A 242 -10.67 6.27 6.45
CA ILE A 242 -10.88 7.46 7.31
C ILE A 242 -11.72 7.11 8.54
N ILE A 243 -12.79 6.34 8.35
CA ILE A 243 -13.68 5.91 9.44
C ILE A 243 -12.96 4.90 10.34
N SER A 244 -12.24 3.94 9.76
CA SER A 244 -11.47 2.94 10.52
C SER A 244 -10.42 3.60 11.42
N ASP A 245 -9.69 4.60 10.92
CA ASP A 245 -8.65 5.28 11.70
C ASP A 245 -9.23 6.12 12.84
N ASN A 246 -10.37 6.76 12.61
CA ASN A 246 -11.09 7.51 13.64
C ASN A 246 -11.72 6.59 14.70
N ILE A 247 -12.31 5.46 14.29
CA ILE A 247 -12.86 4.46 15.23
C ILE A 247 -11.74 3.84 16.07
N LYS A 248 -10.59 3.48 15.46
CA LYS A 248 -9.42 3.00 16.21
C LYS A 248 -8.93 4.01 17.24
N ARG A 249 -8.91 5.31 16.91
CA ARG A 249 -8.55 6.38 17.87
C ARG A 249 -9.57 6.51 19.01
N ILE A 250 -10.86 6.44 18.71
CA ILE A 250 -11.93 6.56 19.72
C ILE A 250 -11.97 5.32 20.65
N VAL A 251 -11.77 4.13 20.10
CA VAL A 251 -11.70 2.87 20.89
C VAL A 251 -10.45 2.87 21.77
N LYS A 252 -9.28 3.27 21.25
CA LYS A 252 -8.05 3.40 22.04
C LYS A 252 -8.17 4.46 23.15
N GLY A 253 -8.93 5.53 22.93
CA GLY A 253 -9.18 6.59 23.92
C GLY A 253 -10.10 6.21 25.09
N ARG A 254 -10.88 5.12 24.98
CA ARG A 254 -11.73 4.66 26.11
C ARG A 254 -11.01 3.76 27.11
N ILE A 255 -9.85 3.19 26.75
CA ILE A 255 -9.05 2.30 27.63
C ILE A 255 -7.98 3.10 28.41
N SER A 256 -7.80 4.39 28.10
CA SER A 256 -6.74 5.23 28.68
C SER A 256 -7.05 5.84 30.06
N HIS A 257 -8.17 5.48 30.70
CA HIS A 257 -8.53 6.02 32.03
C HIS A 257 -8.47 5.02 33.19
N VAL A 258 -7.89 3.83 32.99
CA VAL A 258 -7.53 2.96 34.12
C VAL A 258 -6.19 3.45 34.69
N GLU A 259 -6.18 3.93 35.93
CA GLU A 259 -4.92 4.18 36.65
C GLU A 259 -4.19 2.84 36.86
N ARG A 260 -3.13 2.60 36.09
CA ARG A 260 -2.27 1.41 36.25
C ARG A 260 -1.20 1.67 37.32
N LYS A 261 -1.23 0.88 38.39
CA LYS A 261 -0.28 0.93 39.52
C LYS A 261 0.00 -0.50 40.00
N ASN A 262 1.24 -0.78 40.40
CA ASN A 262 1.64 -2.08 40.97
C ASN A 262 1.34 -3.28 40.05
N HIS A 263 1.38 -3.08 38.73
CA HIS A 263 1.08 -4.09 37.72
C HIS A 263 2.34 -4.55 36.97
N PHE A 264 2.18 -5.60 36.17
CA PHE A 264 3.20 -6.13 35.27
C PHE A 264 2.95 -5.63 33.85
N ILE A 265 4.01 -5.23 33.17
CA ILE A 265 3.99 -4.92 31.74
C ILE A 265 4.71 -6.04 31.01
N ILE A 266 4.01 -6.73 30.12
CA ILE A 266 4.59 -7.73 29.21
C ILE A 266 4.65 -7.13 27.82
N VAL A 267 5.82 -7.17 27.19
CA VAL A 267 6.03 -6.65 25.85
C VAL A 267 6.30 -7.82 24.90
N GLY A 268 5.45 -7.97 23.88
CA GLY A 268 5.50 -9.07 22.91
C GLY A 268 4.27 -10.00 22.96
N THR A 269 4.09 -10.78 21.89
CA THR A 269 2.86 -11.56 21.64
C THR A 269 3.08 -13.06 21.50
N ASN A 270 4.32 -13.54 21.68
CA ASN A 270 4.64 -14.95 21.48
C ASN A 270 4.04 -15.86 22.56
N SER A 271 4.16 -17.17 22.35
CA SER A 271 3.61 -18.17 23.26
C SER A 271 4.18 -18.06 24.68
N LEU A 272 5.44 -17.61 24.83
CA LEU A 272 6.02 -17.38 26.15
C LEU A 272 5.32 -16.20 26.84
N ALA A 273 5.13 -15.08 26.15
CA ALA A 273 4.41 -13.92 26.68
C ALA A 273 2.97 -14.28 27.11
N LEU A 274 2.27 -15.09 26.32
CA LEU A 274 0.94 -15.59 26.67
C LEU A 274 0.95 -16.48 27.92
N ASN A 275 1.92 -17.39 28.05
CA ASN A 275 2.05 -18.26 29.21
C ASN A 275 2.41 -17.47 30.48
N VAL A 276 3.28 -16.46 30.37
CA VAL A 276 3.62 -15.56 31.49
C VAL A 276 2.41 -14.74 31.89
N TYR A 277 1.64 -14.22 30.92
CA TYR A 277 0.39 -13.51 31.19
C TYR A 277 -0.60 -14.38 31.97
N ASN A 278 -0.85 -15.61 31.51
CA ASN A 278 -1.77 -16.53 32.19
C ASN A 278 -1.28 -16.85 33.60
N GLY A 279 0.00 -17.19 33.77
CA GLY A 279 0.57 -17.52 35.08
C GLY A 279 0.54 -16.37 36.09
N LEU A 280 0.60 -15.12 35.64
CA LEU A 280 0.43 -13.93 36.50
C LEU A 280 -1.05 -13.67 36.81
N ARG A 281 -1.93 -13.75 35.79
CA ARG A 281 -3.37 -13.56 35.98
C ARG A 281 -3.99 -14.62 36.89
N ASP A 282 -3.54 -15.86 36.81
CA ASP A 282 -3.98 -16.96 37.68
C ASP A 282 -3.65 -16.71 39.16
N ARG A 283 -2.64 -15.86 39.45
CA ARG A 283 -2.26 -15.43 40.80
C ARG A 283 -2.97 -14.15 41.25
N GLY A 284 -3.83 -13.59 40.40
CA GLY A 284 -4.55 -12.34 40.66
C GLY A 284 -3.73 -11.07 40.41
N ASP A 285 -2.57 -11.15 39.76
CA ASP A 285 -1.77 -9.97 39.42
C ASP A 285 -2.39 -9.19 38.25
N ASP A 286 -2.23 -7.87 38.26
CA ASP A 286 -2.60 -7.03 37.13
C ASP A 286 -1.53 -7.04 36.05
N VAL A 287 -1.96 -7.28 34.81
CA VAL A 287 -1.06 -7.42 33.65
C VAL A 287 -1.57 -6.59 32.49
N THR A 288 -0.71 -5.72 31.99
CA THR A 288 -0.87 -4.96 30.75
C THR A 288 0.08 -5.52 29.70
N VAL A 289 -0.43 -5.78 28.51
CA VAL A 289 0.36 -6.27 27.38
C VAL A 289 0.63 -5.13 26.40
N VAL A 290 1.85 -5.02 25.89
CA VAL A 290 2.21 -4.09 24.82
C VAL A 290 2.62 -4.89 23.57
N CYS A 291 2.01 -4.58 22.44
CA CYS A 291 2.30 -5.21 21.15
C CYS A 291 2.28 -4.21 20.00
N ALA A 292 2.91 -4.56 18.87
CA ALA A 292 2.89 -3.71 17.69
C ALA A 292 1.46 -3.60 17.12
N VAL A 293 1.18 -2.50 16.42
CA VAL A 293 -0.15 -2.25 15.85
C VAL A 293 -0.48 -3.30 14.80
N GLY A 294 -1.59 -4.03 15.00
CA GLY A 294 -2.05 -5.09 14.09
C GLY A 294 -1.30 -6.41 14.21
N GLU A 295 -0.46 -6.58 15.23
CA GLU A 295 0.19 -7.85 15.54
C GLU A 295 -0.84 -8.87 16.06
N GLN A 296 -0.88 -10.08 15.49
CA GLN A 296 -1.78 -11.13 15.96
C GLN A 296 -1.31 -11.66 17.31
N HIS A 297 -2.24 -11.88 18.24
CA HIS A 297 -1.93 -12.38 19.58
C HIS A 297 -2.98 -13.37 20.09
N GLY A 298 -2.57 -14.23 21.03
CA GLY A 298 -3.44 -15.22 21.67
C GLY A 298 -4.08 -14.78 22.99
N PHE A 299 -3.89 -13.53 23.43
CA PHE A 299 -4.44 -13.04 24.70
C PHE A 299 -5.98 -13.01 24.71
N PRO A 300 -6.62 -13.21 25.88
CA PRO A 300 -8.08 -13.13 26.03
C PRO A 300 -8.68 -11.78 25.61
N ALA A 301 -9.95 -11.77 25.21
CA ALA A 301 -10.65 -10.55 24.76
C ALA A 301 -10.79 -9.46 25.83
N ASN A 302 -10.70 -9.82 27.11
CA ASN A 302 -10.73 -8.91 28.26
C ASN A 302 -9.33 -8.51 28.76
N ALA A 303 -8.26 -8.91 28.07
CA ALA A 303 -6.92 -8.50 28.45
C ALA A 303 -6.71 -6.99 28.26
N ASP A 304 -5.98 -6.36 29.18
CA ASP A 304 -5.53 -4.98 29.03
C ASP A 304 -4.36 -4.93 28.04
N ILE A 305 -4.65 -4.57 26.80
CA ILE A 305 -3.68 -4.56 25.70
C ILE A 305 -3.51 -3.14 25.16
N ILE A 306 -2.25 -2.74 24.99
CA ILE A 306 -1.84 -1.47 24.41
C ILE A 306 -1.09 -1.76 23.12
N GLU A 307 -1.73 -1.43 22.01
CA GLU A 307 -1.12 -1.49 20.69
C GLU A 307 -0.36 -0.20 20.37
N GLY A 308 0.95 -0.31 20.23
CA GLY A 308 1.86 0.77 19.86
C GLY A 308 3.28 0.22 19.65
N ASP A 309 4.21 1.08 19.25
CA ASP A 309 5.62 0.69 19.12
C ASP A 309 6.19 0.32 20.51
N PRO A 310 6.63 -0.94 20.74
CA PRO A 310 7.25 -1.39 21.98
C PRO A 310 8.48 -0.60 22.42
N SER A 311 9.22 -0.06 21.44
CA SER A 311 10.43 0.72 21.66
C SER A 311 10.16 2.21 21.93
N SER A 312 8.89 2.62 21.92
CA SER A 312 8.51 4.01 22.16
C SER A 312 8.18 4.27 23.62
N VAL A 313 8.85 5.28 24.19
CA VAL A 313 8.55 5.83 25.52
C VAL A 313 7.08 6.24 25.66
N ALA A 314 6.47 6.77 24.60
CA ALA A 314 5.06 7.16 24.61
C ALA A 314 4.13 5.97 24.80
N THR A 315 4.40 4.83 24.15
CA THR A 315 3.63 3.59 24.32
C THR A 315 3.78 3.06 25.75
N LEU A 316 5.01 3.01 26.27
CA LEU A 316 5.29 2.55 27.64
C LEU A 316 4.66 3.48 28.69
N LYS A 317 4.58 4.79 28.42
CA LYS A 317 3.87 5.76 29.26
C LYS A 317 2.39 5.44 29.36
N LEU A 318 1.74 5.13 28.23
CA LEU A 318 0.33 4.72 28.20
C LEU A 318 0.13 3.41 28.98
N ALA A 319 1.10 2.50 28.93
CA ALA A 319 1.13 1.27 29.71
C ALA A 319 1.38 1.46 31.21
N GLY A 320 1.63 2.69 31.66
CA GLY A 320 1.87 2.98 33.08
C GLY A 320 3.26 2.53 33.56
N ALA A 321 4.26 2.49 32.67
CA ALA A 321 5.62 2.02 32.99
C ALA A 321 6.23 2.67 34.23
N ALA A 322 5.96 3.96 34.48
CA ALA A 322 6.46 4.69 35.65
C ALA A 322 6.00 4.13 37.02
N LYS A 323 4.90 3.38 37.06
CA LYS A 323 4.32 2.81 38.29
C LYS A 323 4.20 1.28 38.23
N ALA A 324 4.84 0.66 37.24
CA ALA A 324 4.86 -0.79 37.09
C ALA A 324 5.80 -1.43 38.10
N LYS A 325 5.49 -2.66 38.50
CA LYS A 325 6.35 -3.51 39.32
C LYS A 325 7.47 -4.11 38.45
N TYR A 326 7.11 -4.59 37.27
CA TYR A 326 8.02 -5.17 36.29
C TYR A 326 7.67 -4.74 34.87
N ILE A 327 8.69 -4.55 34.05
CA ILE A 327 8.60 -4.42 32.58
C ILE A 327 9.40 -5.58 31.97
N ILE A 328 8.70 -6.48 31.27
CA ILE A 328 9.25 -7.74 30.78
C ILE A 328 9.25 -7.71 29.24
N ALA A 329 10.43 -7.66 28.63
CA ALA A 329 10.60 -7.67 27.18
C ALA A 329 10.75 -9.12 26.68
N LEU A 330 9.68 -9.64 26.06
CA LEU A 330 9.54 -11.01 25.56
C LEU A 330 9.30 -11.05 24.04
N CYS A 331 9.82 -10.09 23.28
CA CYS A 331 9.74 -10.08 21.82
C CYS A 331 10.58 -11.20 21.21
N ASN A 332 10.25 -11.58 19.97
CA ASN A 332 10.96 -12.62 19.20
C ASN A 332 12.36 -12.21 18.75
N SER A 333 12.67 -10.91 18.78
CA SER A 333 13.95 -10.34 18.37
C SER A 333 14.67 -9.73 19.56
N ASP A 334 15.96 -10.06 19.72
CA ASP A 334 16.80 -9.48 20.76
C ASP A 334 17.02 -7.97 20.58
N ALA A 335 16.95 -7.49 19.34
CA ALA A 335 17.00 -6.07 19.05
C ALA A 335 15.79 -5.35 19.65
N ASP A 336 14.59 -5.88 19.44
CA ASP A 336 13.34 -5.30 19.97
C ASP A 336 13.34 -5.35 21.50
N ASN A 337 13.80 -6.44 22.10
CA ASN A 337 13.97 -6.53 23.55
C ASN A 337 14.96 -5.48 24.06
N THR A 338 16.09 -5.30 23.38
CA THR A 338 17.10 -4.30 23.74
C THR A 338 16.53 -2.88 23.69
N PHE A 339 15.84 -2.52 22.60
CA PHE A 339 15.24 -1.19 22.44
C PHE A 339 14.09 -0.95 23.43
N THR A 340 13.28 -1.97 23.70
CA THR A 340 12.23 -1.91 24.73
C THR A 340 12.83 -1.61 26.10
N ILE A 341 13.94 -2.26 26.47
CA ILE A 341 14.62 -2.02 27.75
C ILE A 341 15.20 -0.60 27.83
N LEU A 342 15.80 -0.10 26.74
CA LEU A 342 16.29 1.28 26.69
C LEU A 342 15.16 2.28 26.94
N ALA A 343 14.04 2.12 26.21
CA ALA A 343 12.87 2.97 26.38
C ALA A 343 12.26 2.83 27.79
N ALA A 344 12.25 1.62 28.34
CA ALA A 344 11.80 1.37 29.70
C ALA A 344 12.67 2.09 30.73
N LYS A 345 14.00 2.06 30.61
CA LYS A 345 14.91 2.76 31.54
C LYS A 345 14.75 4.28 31.50
N GLU A 346 14.24 4.86 30.42
CA GLU A 346 13.96 6.30 30.35
C GLU A 346 12.72 6.72 31.16
N ILE A 347 11.77 5.81 31.39
CA ILE A 347 10.46 6.14 32.00
C ILE A 347 10.09 5.33 33.24
N ALA A 348 10.78 4.22 33.49
CA ALA A 348 10.57 3.33 34.63
C ALA A 348 10.74 4.11 35.94
N GLY A 349 9.88 3.81 36.92
CA GLY A 349 10.02 4.35 38.27
C GLY A 349 11.21 3.72 39.00
N GLU A 350 11.65 4.34 40.09
CA GLU A 350 12.79 3.89 40.89
C GLU A 350 12.67 2.42 41.37
N PHE A 351 11.44 1.96 41.62
CA PHE A 351 11.16 0.59 42.09
C PHE A 351 10.78 -0.39 40.96
N THR A 352 10.72 0.08 39.72
CA THR A 352 10.32 -0.73 38.57
C THR A 352 11.50 -1.56 38.08
N LYS A 353 11.36 -2.89 38.06
CA LYS A 353 12.40 -3.78 37.56
C LYS A 353 12.19 -4.14 36.10
N THR A 354 13.27 -4.27 35.34
CA THR A 354 13.21 -4.65 33.93
C THR A 354 13.82 -6.04 33.69
N LEU A 355 13.15 -6.85 32.86
CA LEU A 355 13.61 -8.18 32.45
C LEU A 355 13.69 -8.25 30.93
N ALA A 356 14.82 -8.73 30.40
CA ALA A 356 15.01 -8.91 28.96
C ALA A 356 15.20 -10.38 28.58
N LEU A 357 14.40 -10.87 27.63
CA LEU A 357 14.63 -12.16 26.99
C LEU A 357 15.77 -12.07 25.95
N VAL A 358 16.64 -13.06 25.96
CA VAL A 358 17.71 -13.28 24.97
C VAL A 358 17.44 -14.60 24.25
N ASN A 359 16.97 -14.47 23.02
CA ASN A 359 16.65 -15.56 22.11
C ASN A 359 17.93 -16.16 21.51
N GLU A 360 18.92 -15.33 21.16
CA GLU A 360 20.19 -15.80 20.61
C GLU A 360 21.34 -15.58 21.61
N THR A 361 22.01 -16.65 22.01
CA THR A 361 23.11 -16.61 23.00
C THR A 361 24.23 -15.64 22.62
N GLN A 362 24.51 -15.47 21.32
CA GLN A 362 25.49 -14.50 20.82
C GLN A 362 25.16 -13.04 21.11
N ASN A 363 23.88 -12.70 21.33
CA ASN A 363 23.44 -11.33 21.62
C ASN A 363 23.41 -11.02 23.12
N MET A 364 23.66 -12.00 23.99
CA MET A 364 23.64 -11.86 25.46
C MET A 364 24.42 -10.63 25.95
N GLN A 365 25.65 -10.45 25.46
CA GLN A 365 26.49 -9.32 25.88
C GLN A 365 25.95 -7.97 25.39
N LYS A 366 25.26 -7.94 24.23
CA LYS A 366 24.64 -6.71 23.71
C LYS A 366 23.44 -6.31 24.56
N VAL A 367 22.59 -7.28 24.93
CA VAL A 367 21.42 -7.05 25.78
C VAL A 367 21.85 -6.64 27.20
N LYS A 368 22.93 -7.22 27.74
CA LYS A 368 23.47 -6.79 29.05
C LYS A 368 23.97 -5.34 29.07
N ARG A 369 24.43 -4.79 27.94
CA ARG A 369 24.92 -3.40 27.87
C ARG A 369 23.84 -2.34 28.10
N VAL A 370 22.56 -2.70 27.94
CA VAL A 370 21.44 -1.79 28.25
C VAL A 370 20.97 -1.92 29.70
N ASN A 371 21.75 -2.61 30.55
CA ASN A 371 21.57 -2.76 31.99
C ASN A 371 20.12 -3.11 32.42
N PRO A 372 19.49 -4.15 31.84
CA PRO A 372 18.27 -4.67 32.43
C PRO A 372 18.56 -5.21 33.83
N ASP A 373 17.58 -5.13 34.73
CA ASP A 373 17.75 -5.66 36.10
C ASP A 373 17.85 -7.19 36.10
N MET A 374 17.27 -7.82 35.08
CA MET A 374 17.35 -9.26 34.85
C MET A 374 17.49 -9.59 33.36
N VAL A 375 18.30 -10.62 33.05
CA VAL A 375 18.44 -11.15 31.69
C VAL A 375 18.13 -12.63 31.70
N PHE A 376 17.29 -13.08 30.78
CA PHE A 376 16.84 -14.46 30.71
C PHE A 376 17.10 -15.05 29.33
N SER A 377 17.71 -16.24 29.25
CA SER A 377 17.95 -16.93 27.97
C SER A 377 17.46 -18.36 28.03
N LEU A 378 16.42 -18.66 27.25
CA LEU A 378 15.82 -19.99 27.17
C LEU A 378 16.78 -21.05 26.62
N PRO A 379 17.52 -20.82 25.51
CA PRO A 379 18.44 -21.83 24.99
C PRO A 379 19.54 -22.18 25.98
N LEU A 380 20.09 -21.19 26.69
CA LEU A 380 21.15 -21.42 27.68
C LEU A 380 20.63 -22.21 28.87
N LEU A 381 19.45 -21.85 29.39
CA LEU A 381 18.80 -22.57 30.48
C LEU A 381 18.51 -24.02 30.06
N GLY A 382 17.92 -24.20 28.88
CA GLY A 382 17.62 -25.52 28.33
C GLY A 382 18.87 -26.37 28.18
N SER A 383 19.97 -25.80 27.66
CA SER A 383 21.23 -26.53 27.51
C SER A 383 21.82 -26.97 28.84
N GLU A 384 21.84 -26.09 29.84
CA GLU A 384 22.44 -26.39 31.16
C GLU A 384 21.63 -27.47 31.89
N LEU A 385 20.29 -27.39 31.87
CA LEU A 385 19.43 -28.40 32.46
C LEU A 385 19.58 -29.76 31.78
N LEU A 386 19.69 -29.80 30.44
CA LEU A 386 19.90 -31.04 29.69
C LEU A 386 21.26 -31.67 29.99
N VAL A 387 22.34 -30.89 29.96
CA VAL A 387 23.69 -31.38 30.24
C VAL A 387 23.76 -31.99 31.64
N ARG A 388 23.22 -31.28 32.64
CA ARG A 388 23.17 -31.77 34.03
C ARG A 388 22.37 -33.05 34.17
N THR A 389 21.18 -33.08 33.57
CA THR A 389 20.32 -34.28 33.62
C THR A 389 21.02 -35.48 32.98
N LEU A 390 21.72 -35.28 31.86
CA LEU A 390 22.47 -36.35 31.19
C LEU A 390 23.70 -36.80 31.99
N ASN A 391 24.28 -35.93 32.82
CA ASN A 391 25.41 -36.25 33.70
C ASN A 391 24.98 -36.81 35.07
N GLY A 392 23.68 -36.86 35.37
CA GLY A 392 23.18 -37.29 36.68
C GLY A 392 23.30 -36.24 37.78
N ASP A 393 23.53 -34.97 37.43
CA ASP A 393 23.60 -33.88 38.39
C ASP A 393 22.21 -33.54 38.94
N THR A 394 22.12 -33.29 40.24
CA THR A 394 20.86 -32.87 40.87
C THR A 394 20.54 -31.41 40.57
N ILE A 395 19.31 -31.13 40.12
CA ILE A 395 18.80 -29.78 39.93
C ILE A 395 18.08 -29.36 41.23
N ASN A 396 18.59 -28.32 41.91
CA ASN A 396 17.97 -27.76 43.11
C ASN A 396 17.55 -26.29 42.89
N ASN A 397 16.71 -25.77 43.79
CA ASN A 397 16.17 -24.41 43.69
C ASN A 397 17.25 -23.33 43.74
N ASP A 398 18.34 -23.56 44.48
CA ASP A 398 19.45 -22.61 44.60
C ASP A 398 20.22 -22.49 43.28
N LEU A 399 20.50 -23.62 42.62
CA LEU A 399 21.12 -23.65 41.30
C LEU A 399 20.23 -23.00 40.25
N ILE A 400 18.92 -23.26 40.28
CA ILE A 400 17.95 -22.57 39.41
C ILE A 400 18.04 -21.07 39.65
N THR A 401 18.05 -20.62 40.91
CA THR A 401 18.18 -19.20 41.22
C THR A 401 19.51 -18.62 40.72
N GLU A 402 20.63 -19.33 40.89
CA GLU A 402 21.93 -18.90 40.38
C GLU A 402 21.96 -18.80 38.84
N MET A 403 21.30 -19.73 38.14
CA MET A 403 21.17 -19.69 36.67
C MET A 403 20.29 -18.53 36.18
N PHE A 404 19.25 -18.16 36.93
CA PHE A 404 18.30 -17.10 36.57
C PHE A 404 18.77 -15.69 36.93
N PHE A 405 19.52 -15.54 38.03
CA PHE A 405 19.86 -14.23 38.61
C PHE A 405 21.37 -13.98 38.76
N GLY A 406 22.22 -14.97 38.44
CA GLY A 406 23.64 -14.94 38.76
C GLY A 406 23.90 -15.18 40.25
N LYS A 407 25.17 -15.16 40.67
CA LYS A 407 25.52 -15.19 42.10
C LYS A 407 25.04 -13.91 42.79
N CYS A 408 23.85 -13.95 43.38
CA CYS A 408 23.46 -12.94 44.37
C CYS A 408 24.37 -13.07 45.58
N VAL A 409 25.36 -12.19 45.69
CA VAL A 409 26.05 -11.95 46.96
C VAL A 409 24.99 -11.39 47.91
N LYS A 410 24.67 -12.13 48.97
CA LYS A 410 23.87 -11.59 50.08
C LYS A 410 24.61 -10.37 50.62
N LEU A 411 23.98 -9.21 50.55
CA LEU A 411 24.38 -8.07 51.37
C LEU A 411 23.83 -8.37 52.76
N ASP A 412 24.72 -8.74 53.67
CA ASP A 412 24.43 -8.91 55.10
C ASP A 412 24.05 -7.59 55.77
#